data_AF-A0A2W0BMN1-F1
#
_entry.id   AF-A0A2W0BMN1-F1
#
_cell.length_a   1.000
_cell.length_b   1.000
_cell.length_c   1.000
_cell.angle_alpha   90.00
_cell.angle_beta   90.00
_cell.angle_gamma   90.00
#
_symmetry.space_group_name_H-M   'P 1'
#
loop_
_entity.id
_entity.type
_entity.pdbx_description
1 polymer ?
#
loop_
_entity_poly.entity_id
_entity_poly.type
_entity_poly.pdbx_seq_one_letter_code
_entity_poly.pdbx_strand_id
1 'polypeptide(L)'
;MKRIILLFLLFALQAGNELIADVPTYNDNNSVTPSSGTGAVTPSVPAGVATNDILLCCVQSSNQAISVPTNSGVGAPTWTEVTNSPQSIGTAASAGAVRLAVFWLRYNGTSLGTVTVADSGNHTIARIQYYRGCITSGNPWDVTAGQTETGTTTTATFPSLTTTVSNTLIVFVAANAVDSNTSQATGMAANRNLTRNVGISGTETIVANSIISGNTNSGTGGGIDAGCGNLAAAGSTGTFKTSMTGSSANYAEMSIALKPPVTVDVAGPSRFLFFFP
;
A
#
# COMPACT_ATOMS: atom_id res chain seq x y z
N MET A 1 -15.14 -36.83 61.91
CA MET A 1 -13.91 -36.91 61.09
C MET A 1 -14.26 -37.48 59.72
N LYS A 2 -14.49 -36.61 58.73
CA LYS A 2 -14.78 -36.98 57.33
C LYS A 2 -13.61 -36.53 56.46
N ARG A 3 -12.81 -37.52 56.05
CA ARG A 3 -11.91 -37.55 54.89
C ARG A 3 -12.75 -37.37 53.61
N ILE A 4 -12.34 -36.87 52.43
CA ILE A 4 -11.06 -36.52 51.80
C ILE A 4 -11.44 -35.93 50.42
N ILE A 5 -10.72 -34.90 49.98
CA ILE A 5 -10.44 -34.46 48.59
C ILE A 5 -11.65 -34.15 47.68
N LEU A 6 -11.99 -32.86 47.59
CA LEU A 6 -12.52 -32.29 46.35
C LEU A 6 -11.34 -31.64 45.62
N LEU A 7 -10.78 -32.38 44.66
CA LEU A 7 -9.71 -31.93 43.77
C LEU A 7 -10.31 -30.84 42.86
N PHE A 8 -10.24 -29.58 43.27
CA PHE A 8 -10.50 -28.46 42.37
C PHE A 8 -9.37 -28.43 41.34
N LEU A 9 -9.57 -29.11 40.20
CA LEU A 9 -8.91 -28.72 38.95
C LEU A 9 -9.48 -27.35 38.59
N LEU A 10 -8.89 -26.29 39.15
CA LEU A 10 -9.06 -24.96 38.62
C LEU A 10 -8.19 -24.91 37.36
N PHE A 11 -8.79 -25.22 36.21
CA PHE A 11 -8.23 -24.84 34.92
C PHE A 11 -8.05 -23.32 34.96
N ALA A 12 -6.82 -22.86 35.18
CA ALA A 12 -6.45 -21.50 34.86
C ALA A 12 -6.48 -21.41 33.34
N LEU A 13 -7.64 -21.04 32.79
CA LEU A 13 -7.69 -20.46 31.46
C LEU A 13 -7.03 -19.09 31.60
N GLN A 14 -5.71 -19.06 31.45
CA GLN A 14 -5.03 -17.82 31.13
C GLN A 14 -5.65 -17.37 29.82
N ALA A 15 -6.61 -16.45 29.88
CA ALA A 15 -6.98 -15.65 28.73
C ALA A 15 -5.69 -14.93 28.34
N GLY A 16 -4.96 -15.53 27.39
CA GLY A 16 -3.84 -14.86 26.76
C GLY A 16 -4.41 -13.56 26.22
N ASN A 17 -3.88 -12.44 26.70
CA ASN A 17 -4.03 -11.20 25.96
C ASN A 17 -3.44 -11.47 24.58
N GLU A 18 -4.30 -11.72 23.60
CA GLU A 18 -3.89 -11.86 22.22
C GLU A 18 -3.39 -10.51 21.75
N LEU A 19 -2.08 -10.32 21.75
CA LEU A 19 -1.46 -9.23 21.01
C LEU A 19 -1.49 -9.62 19.54
N ILE A 20 -2.64 -9.42 18.90
CA ILE A 20 -2.67 -9.32 17.44
C ILE A 20 -1.93 -8.03 17.12
N ALA A 21 -0.73 -8.14 16.54
CA ALA A 21 -0.04 -6.96 16.03
C ALA A 21 -0.99 -6.24 15.07
N ASP A 22 -1.24 -4.95 15.34
CA ASP A 22 -2.10 -4.16 14.48
C ASP A 22 -1.52 -4.20 13.05
N VAL A 23 -2.33 -4.61 12.09
CA VAL A 23 -1.86 -4.82 10.72
C VAL A 23 -2.01 -3.49 9.98
N PRO A 24 -1.04 -3.04 9.16
CA PRO A 24 -1.25 -1.80 8.44
C PRO A 24 -2.52 -1.88 7.59
N THR A 25 -3.28 -0.80 7.58
CA THR A 25 -4.54 -0.69 6.86
C THR A 25 -4.53 0.47 5.88
N TYR A 26 -5.24 0.30 4.79
CA TYR A 26 -5.55 1.36 3.85
C TYR A 26 -6.82 2.09 4.30
N ASN A 27 -6.77 3.42 4.37
CA ASN A 27 -7.80 4.21 5.07
C ASN A 27 -8.35 5.41 4.28
N ASP A 28 -8.05 5.53 2.98
CA ASP A 28 -8.53 6.67 2.20
C ASP A 28 -9.99 6.53 1.71
N ASN A 29 -10.64 5.37 1.95
CA ASN A 29 -12.00 5.01 1.50
C ASN A 29 -12.29 5.31 0.01
N ASN A 30 -11.26 5.32 -0.82
CA ASN A 30 -11.29 5.73 -2.22
C ASN A 30 -11.86 7.16 -2.46
N SER A 31 -11.78 8.04 -1.45
CA SER A 31 -12.44 9.35 -1.47
C SER A 31 -11.76 10.40 -2.37
N VAL A 32 -10.63 10.07 -2.97
CA VAL A 32 -9.83 10.99 -3.79
C VAL A 32 -9.85 10.51 -5.24
N THR A 33 -9.88 11.40 -6.22
CA THR A 33 -9.65 11.07 -7.63
C THR A 33 -8.23 11.47 -8.03
N PRO A 34 -7.57 10.76 -8.97
CA PRO A 34 -6.28 11.21 -9.48
C PRO A 34 -6.37 12.62 -10.08
N SER A 35 -5.31 13.41 -9.90
CA SER A 35 -5.14 14.68 -10.60
C SER A 35 -4.32 14.41 -11.86
N SER A 36 -4.80 14.87 -13.02
CA SER A 36 -4.15 14.63 -14.31
C SER A 36 -4.20 15.86 -15.21
N GLY A 37 -3.19 16.03 -16.06
CA GLY A 37 -3.20 17.05 -17.11
C GLY A 37 -1.89 17.10 -17.90
N THR A 38 -1.80 18.03 -18.85
CA THR A 38 -0.62 18.31 -19.68
C THR A 38 0.29 19.39 -19.05
N GLY A 39 0.24 19.53 -17.74
CA GLY A 39 0.97 20.53 -16.98
C GLY A 39 1.22 20.03 -15.56
N ALA A 40 1.65 20.90 -14.66
CA ALA A 40 1.78 20.54 -13.26
C ALA A 40 0.42 20.12 -12.68
N VAL A 41 0.43 19.04 -11.89
CA VAL A 41 -0.78 18.49 -11.27
C VAL A 41 -0.74 18.63 -9.77
N THR A 42 -1.93 18.73 -9.17
CA THR A 42 -2.10 18.96 -7.74
C THR A 42 -2.92 17.81 -7.13
N PRO A 43 -2.30 16.64 -6.86
CA PRO A 43 -3.03 15.54 -6.24
C PRO A 43 -3.50 15.92 -4.83
N SER A 44 -4.78 15.70 -4.55
CA SER A 44 -5.34 15.98 -3.23
C SER A 44 -4.80 15.01 -2.19
N VAL A 45 -4.49 15.53 -1.00
CA VAL A 45 -4.18 14.69 0.17
C VAL A 45 -5.50 14.12 0.70
N PRO A 46 -5.61 12.79 0.93
CA PRO A 46 -6.80 12.21 1.52
C PRO A 46 -7.15 12.83 2.88
N ALA A 47 -8.45 12.93 3.17
CA ALA A 47 -8.91 13.36 4.48
C ALA A 47 -8.60 12.32 5.56
N GLY A 48 -8.47 12.77 6.81
CA GLY A 48 -8.29 11.87 7.96
C GLY A 48 -6.88 11.33 8.16
N VAL A 49 -5.89 11.82 7.40
CA VAL A 49 -4.47 11.55 7.65
C VAL A 49 -4.06 12.05 9.05
N ALA A 50 -3.36 11.20 9.77
CA ALA A 50 -2.86 11.42 11.13
C ALA A 50 -1.36 11.18 11.21
N THR A 51 -0.72 11.67 12.28
CA THR A 51 0.72 11.50 12.49
C THR A 51 1.12 10.03 12.43
N ASN A 52 2.25 9.76 11.78
CA ASN A 52 2.82 8.45 11.47
C ASN A 52 2.13 7.65 10.35
N ASP A 53 1.06 8.18 9.74
CA ASP A 53 0.54 7.58 8.52
C ASP A 53 1.60 7.68 7.40
N ILE A 54 1.65 6.62 6.58
CA ILE A 54 2.52 6.54 5.41
C ILE A 54 1.71 6.94 4.21
N LEU A 55 2.12 8.02 3.54
CA LEU A 55 1.50 8.46 2.30
C LEU A 55 2.32 7.95 1.14
N LEU A 56 1.68 7.37 0.13
CA LEU A 56 2.28 7.07 -1.15
C LEU A 56 1.67 7.99 -2.22
N CYS A 57 2.51 8.70 -2.95
CA CYS A 57 2.15 9.44 -4.14
C CYS A 57 2.59 8.64 -5.36
N CYS A 58 1.63 8.00 -6.03
CA CYS A 58 1.86 7.29 -7.27
C CYS A 58 1.72 8.29 -8.42
N VAL A 59 2.68 8.30 -9.33
CA VAL A 59 2.71 9.21 -10.47
C VAL A 59 3.02 8.43 -11.74
N GLN A 60 2.27 8.70 -12.79
CA GLN A 60 2.52 8.15 -14.12
C GLN A 60 2.77 9.28 -15.14
N SER A 61 3.60 8.95 -16.14
CA SER A 61 3.78 9.75 -17.36
C SER A 61 4.00 8.85 -18.58
N SER A 62 4.05 9.46 -19.77
CA SER A 62 4.42 8.85 -21.06
C SER A 62 5.93 8.53 -21.16
N ASN A 63 6.46 7.78 -20.20
CA ASN A 63 7.89 7.53 -20.02
C ASN A 63 8.80 8.78 -19.97
N GLN A 64 8.28 9.91 -19.53
CA GLN A 64 9.09 11.11 -19.30
C GLN A 64 9.55 11.19 -17.85
N ALA A 65 10.54 12.02 -17.55
CA ALA A 65 11.05 12.15 -16.19
C ALA A 65 9.96 12.72 -15.26
N ILE A 66 9.74 12.05 -14.13
CA ILE A 66 8.83 12.51 -13.09
C ILE A 66 9.68 13.16 -11.98
N SER A 67 9.33 14.39 -11.63
CA SER A 67 9.97 15.11 -10.51
C SER A 67 9.36 14.69 -9.17
N VAL A 68 10.18 14.75 -8.11
CA VAL A 68 9.72 14.52 -6.73
C VAL A 68 8.61 15.53 -6.39
N PRO A 69 7.47 15.09 -5.79
CA PRO A 69 6.41 16.00 -5.39
C PRO A 69 6.90 17.02 -4.34
N THR A 70 6.36 18.23 -4.41
CA THR A 70 6.68 19.32 -3.47
C THR A 70 5.45 19.72 -2.66
N ASN A 71 5.67 20.12 -1.40
CA ASN A 71 4.63 20.58 -0.48
C ASN A 71 4.76 22.09 -0.27
N SER A 72 3.65 22.84 -0.24
CA SER A 72 3.67 24.27 0.12
C SER A 72 3.54 24.53 1.63
N GLY A 73 3.21 23.49 2.42
CA GLY A 73 3.08 23.59 3.87
C GLY A 73 4.40 23.83 4.60
N VAL A 74 4.43 24.84 5.47
CA VAL A 74 5.61 25.15 6.29
C VAL A 74 5.85 24.03 7.31
N GLY A 75 7.05 23.43 7.29
CA GLY A 75 7.40 22.31 8.19
C GLY A 75 6.84 20.95 7.75
N ALA A 76 6.24 20.87 6.56
CA ALA A 76 5.79 19.61 5.98
C ALA A 76 6.98 18.67 5.74
N PRO A 77 6.80 17.35 5.92
CA PRO A 77 7.82 16.37 5.59
C PRO A 77 8.10 16.35 4.08
N THR A 78 9.29 15.91 3.70
CA THR A 78 9.71 15.84 2.29
C THR A 78 9.34 14.49 1.69
N TRP A 79 8.85 14.50 0.45
CA TRP A 79 8.65 13.29 -0.33
C TRP A 79 9.99 12.67 -0.72
N THR A 80 10.08 11.35 -0.68
CA THR A 80 11.26 10.59 -1.13
C THR A 80 10.80 9.48 -2.06
N GLU A 81 11.58 9.14 -3.08
CA GLU A 81 11.25 8.03 -3.98
C GLU A 81 11.35 6.68 -3.25
N VAL A 82 10.38 5.79 -3.47
CA VAL A 82 10.36 4.44 -2.90
C VAL A 82 11.46 3.61 -3.56
N THR A 83 12.12 2.74 -2.79
CA THR A 83 13.11 1.79 -3.33
C THR A 83 12.51 0.95 -4.46
N ASN A 84 13.29 0.70 -5.52
CA ASN A 84 12.84 0.08 -6.78
C ASN A 84 11.86 0.91 -7.62
N SER A 85 11.60 2.18 -7.28
CA SER A 85 11.01 3.15 -8.20
C SER A 85 12.12 3.97 -8.86
N PRO A 86 11.95 4.44 -10.11
CA PRO A 86 10.77 4.26 -10.96
C PRO A 86 10.83 2.97 -11.80
N GLN A 87 9.70 2.59 -12.38
CA GLN A 87 9.60 1.58 -13.44
C GLN A 87 9.21 2.26 -14.75
N SER A 88 9.89 1.93 -15.86
CA SER A 88 9.80 2.72 -17.08
C SER A 88 10.02 1.90 -18.35
N ILE A 89 9.19 2.09 -19.36
CA ILE A 89 9.23 1.33 -20.61
C ILE A 89 8.63 2.11 -21.79
N GLY A 90 9.11 1.83 -23.00
CA GLY A 90 8.69 2.50 -24.24
C GLY A 90 9.49 3.76 -24.55
N THR A 91 9.16 4.44 -25.64
CA THR A 91 9.83 5.69 -26.06
C THR A 91 9.13 6.88 -25.43
N ALA A 92 9.88 7.78 -24.77
CA ALA A 92 9.32 8.96 -24.12
C ALA A 92 8.38 9.77 -25.06
N ALA A 93 7.26 10.24 -24.52
CA ALA A 93 6.21 10.99 -25.20
C ALA A 93 5.53 10.26 -26.39
N SER A 94 5.68 8.94 -26.49
CA SER A 94 5.04 8.12 -27.54
C SER A 94 3.86 7.33 -27.00
N ALA A 95 2.89 7.03 -27.87
CA ALA A 95 1.78 6.15 -27.52
C ALA A 95 2.30 4.78 -27.04
N GLY A 96 1.72 4.25 -25.95
CA GLY A 96 2.17 3.01 -25.34
C GLY A 96 3.33 3.15 -24.35
N ALA A 97 3.95 4.33 -24.22
CA ALA A 97 5.04 4.54 -23.27
C ALA A 97 4.51 4.78 -21.84
N VAL A 98 5.20 4.22 -20.85
CA VAL A 98 4.79 4.28 -19.44
C VAL A 98 6.01 4.53 -18.56
N ARG A 99 5.87 5.41 -17.58
CA ARG A 99 6.71 5.43 -16.39
C ARG A 99 5.85 5.54 -15.15
N LEU A 100 6.09 4.69 -14.17
CA LEU A 100 5.56 4.75 -12.82
C LEU A 100 6.65 5.20 -11.86
N ALA A 101 6.42 6.29 -11.14
CA ALA A 101 7.21 6.70 -9.99
C ALA A 101 6.33 6.71 -8.74
N VAL A 102 6.82 6.11 -7.65
CA VAL A 102 6.12 6.07 -6.37
C VAL A 102 6.98 6.79 -5.35
N PHE A 103 6.43 7.87 -4.79
CA PHE A 103 7.06 8.63 -3.73
C PHE A 103 6.34 8.36 -2.43
N TRP A 104 7.05 8.49 -1.31
CA TRP A 104 6.47 8.34 0.01
C TRP A 104 6.88 9.48 0.93
N LEU A 105 6.07 9.67 1.96
CA LEU A 105 6.48 10.37 3.18
C LEU A 105 5.78 9.76 4.38
N ARG A 106 6.31 10.02 5.57
CA ARG A 106 5.60 9.81 6.83
C ARG A 106 5.01 11.13 7.27
N TYR A 107 3.70 11.17 7.48
CA TYR A 107 3.04 12.38 7.94
C TYR A 107 3.47 12.70 9.38
N ASN A 108 3.91 13.93 9.63
CA ASN A 108 4.41 14.37 10.94
C ASN A 108 3.36 15.18 11.74
N GLY A 109 2.14 15.32 11.22
CA GLY A 109 1.08 16.15 11.82
C GLY A 109 1.01 17.57 11.25
N THR A 110 2.00 18.00 10.47
CA THR A 110 2.02 19.30 9.81
C THR A 110 1.33 19.24 8.46
N SER A 111 0.44 20.21 8.19
CA SER A 111 -0.25 20.32 6.91
C SER A 111 0.74 20.31 5.76
N LEU A 112 0.48 19.48 4.74
CA LEU A 112 1.28 19.46 3.51
C LEU A 112 1.01 20.69 2.64
N GLY A 113 -0.07 21.43 2.90
CA GLY A 113 -0.56 22.46 1.98
C GLY A 113 -0.91 21.86 0.62
N THR A 114 -0.52 22.56 -0.44
CA THR A 114 -0.64 22.12 -1.82
C THR A 114 0.49 21.14 -2.14
N VAL A 115 0.14 19.90 -2.51
CA VAL A 115 1.11 18.95 -3.07
C VAL A 115 1.14 19.13 -4.58
N THR A 116 2.31 19.41 -5.16
CA THR A 116 2.49 19.63 -6.60
C THR A 116 3.43 18.60 -7.17
N VAL A 117 3.04 17.99 -8.30
CA VAL A 117 3.94 17.25 -9.17
C VAL A 117 4.15 18.10 -10.42
N ALA A 118 5.41 18.41 -10.72
CA ALA A 118 5.75 19.21 -11.89
C ALA A 118 5.32 18.52 -13.19
N ASP A 119 5.16 19.32 -14.24
CA ASP A 119 4.90 18.81 -15.58
C ASP A 119 6.04 17.87 -16.01
N SER A 120 5.68 16.65 -16.43
CA SER A 120 6.63 15.68 -16.98
C SER A 120 6.82 15.85 -18.50
N GLY A 121 5.94 16.59 -19.17
CA GLY A 121 6.07 17.05 -20.55
C GLY A 121 4.86 16.73 -21.44
N ASN A 122 4.42 15.47 -21.51
CA ASN A 122 3.26 15.07 -22.34
C ASN A 122 1.98 15.07 -21.50
N HIS A 123 1.98 14.28 -20.44
CA HIS A 123 0.95 14.28 -19.42
C HIS A 123 1.55 13.77 -18.10
N THR A 124 1.00 14.28 -17.01
CA THR A 124 1.27 13.76 -15.67
C THR A 124 -0.07 13.38 -15.07
N ILE A 125 -0.16 12.19 -14.48
CA ILE A 125 -1.25 11.79 -13.59
C ILE A 125 -0.66 11.41 -12.25
N ALA A 126 -1.26 11.88 -11.16
CA ALA A 126 -0.78 11.64 -9.81
C ALA A 126 -1.94 11.38 -8.85
N ARG A 127 -1.70 10.51 -7.87
CA ARG A 127 -2.64 10.28 -6.78
C ARG A 127 -1.90 10.01 -5.48
N ILE A 128 -2.42 10.55 -4.39
CA ILE A 128 -1.96 10.28 -3.04
C ILE A 128 -2.94 9.31 -2.37
N GLN A 129 -2.37 8.31 -1.71
CA GLN A 129 -3.06 7.38 -0.82
C GLN A 129 -2.34 7.33 0.52
N TYR A 130 -3.02 6.88 1.58
CA TYR A 130 -2.38 6.71 2.89
C TYR A 130 -2.68 5.39 3.56
N TYR A 131 -1.72 4.97 4.37
CA TYR A 131 -1.72 3.74 5.13
C TYR A 131 -1.45 4.05 6.61
N ARG A 132 -2.26 3.43 7.47
CA ARG A 132 -2.17 3.56 8.92
C ARG A 132 -1.60 2.29 9.53
N GLY A 133 -1.04 2.39 10.74
CA GLY A 133 -0.57 1.22 11.49
C GLY A 133 0.78 0.69 10.99
N CYS A 134 1.57 1.50 10.29
CA CYS A 134 2.95 1.13 9.99
C CYS A 134 3.88 1.40 11.18
N ILE A 135 5.13 0.90 11.13
CA ILE A 135 6.16 1.33 12.08
C ILE A 135 6.31 2.87 12.11
N THR A 136 6.47 3.41 13.31
CA THR A 136 6.46 4.87 13.55
C THR A 136 7.80 5.56 13.27
N SER A 137 8.86 4.81 12.95
CA SER A 137 10.18 5.37 12.64
C SER A 137 10.90 4.53 11.58
N GLY A 138 11.95 5.11 10.97
CA GLY A 138 12.77 4.42 9.96
C GLY A 138 12.04 4.16 8.63
N ASN A 139 12.51 3.14 7.91
CA ASN A 139 11.92 2.69 6.65
C ASN A 139 10.61 1.93 6.91
N PRO A 140 9.43 2.37 6.42
CA PRO A 140 8.16 1.72 6.70
C PRO A 140 7.93 0.39 5.97
N TRP A 141 8.71 0.04 4.94
CA TRP A 141 8.59 -1.24 4.24
C TRP A 141 9.65 -2.25 4.65
N ASP A 142 9.29 -3.52 4.47
CA ASP A 142 10.14 -4.70 4.62
C ASP A 142 10.92 -4.93 3.33
N VAL A 143 10.18 -5.07 2.23
CA VAL A 143 10.72 -5.34 0.89
C VAL A 143 9.87 -4.64 -0.17
N THR A 144 10.53 -4.27 -1.27
CA THR A 144 9.92 -3.68 -2.47
C THR A 144 10.42 -4.41 -3.71
N ALA A 145 9.62 -4.42 -4.76
CA ALA A 145 10.03 -4.87 -6.08
C ALA A 145 9.30 -4.07 -7.15
N GLY A 146 9.92 -3.93 -8.32
CA GLY A 146 9.33 -3.31 -9.49
C GLY A 146 9.63 -4.13 -10.74
N GLN A 147 8.75 -4.05 -11.72
CA GLN A 147 8.95 -4.64 -13.04
C GLN A 147 8.24 -3.83 -14.13
N THR A 148 8.44 -4.26 -15.37
CA THR A 148 7.72 -3.76 -16.54
C THR A 148 7.25 -4.93 -17.38
N GLU A 149 6.09 -4.80 -17.99
CA GLU A 149 5.57 -5.75 -18.97
C GLU A 149 5.53 -5.14 -20.35
N THR A 150 5.87 -5.95 -21.35
CA THR A 150 5.75 -5.60 -22.77
C THR A 150 4.79 -6.53 -23.49
N GLY A 151 4.11 -5.99 -24.48
CA GLY A 151 3.19 -6.73 -25.33
C GLY A 151 1.76 -6.43 -24.96
N THR A 152 0.95 -6.13 -25.97
CA THR A 152 -0.43 -5.70 -25.78
C THR A 152 -1.24 -6.74 -25.02
N THR A 153 -1.67 -6.39 -23.80
CA THR A 153 -2.40 -7.30 -22.91
C THR A 153 -3.41 -6.56 -22.05
N THR A 154 -4.43 -7.29 -21.62
CA THR A 154 -5.46 -6.86 -20.65
C THR A 154 -5.16 -7.37 -19.25
N THR A 155 -3.94 -7.76 -18.95
CA THR A 155 -3.54 -8.31 -17.65
C THR A 155 -2.25 -7.62 -17.20
N ALA A 156 -2.26 -7.05 -15.99
CA ALA A 156 -1.03 -6.60 -15.34
C ALA A 156 -0.59 -7.64 -14.30
N THR A 157 0.68 -8.04 -14.31
CA THR A 157 1.28 -8.93 -13.30
C THR A 157 2.13 -8.11 -12.35
N PHE A 158 2.02 -8.39 -11.06
CA PHE A 158 2.82 -7.74 -10.04
C PHE A 158 4.00 -8.63 -9.63
N PRO A 159 5.17 -8.03 -9.35
CA PRO A 159 6.33 -8.79 -8.92
C PRO A 159 6.05 -9.43 -7.55
N SER A 160 6.48 -10.68 -7.37
CA SER A 160 6.36 -11.36 -6.09
C SER A 160 7.34 -10.78 -5.06
N LEU A 161 6.93 -10.77 -3.80
CA LEU A 161 7.78 -10.41 -2.67
C LEU A 161 7.99 -11.63 -1.79
N THR A 162 9.11 -11.67 -1.07
CA THR A 162 9.32 -12.59 0.07
C THR A 162 9.50 -11.72 1.30
N THR A 163 8.46 -11.62 2.13
CA THR A 163 8.51 -10.82 3.36
C THR A 163 9.26 -11.57 4.46
N THR A 164 9.97 -10.83 5.28
CA THR A 164 10.65 -11.31 6.49
C THR A 164 9.84 -11.05 7.75
N VAL A 165 8.83 -10.17 7.65
CA VAL A 165 7.94 -9.78 8.75
C VAL A 165 6.53 -10.32 8.48
N SER A 166 5.87 -10.84 9.52
CA SER A 166 4.46 -11.23 9.49
C SER A 166 3.55 -10.00 9.50
N ASN A 167 2.26 -10.17 9.21
CA ASN A 167 1.28 -9.08 9.23
C ASN A 167 1.69 -7.86 8.38
N THR A 168 2.33 -8.08 7.23
CA THR A 168 2.67 -7.01 6.30
C THR A 168 1.48 -6.68 5.41
N LEU A 169 1.26 -5.40 5.13
CA LEU A 169 0.32 -4.98 4.08
C LEU A 169 1.06 -4.89 2.75
N ILE A 170 0.65 -5.69 1.78
CA ILE A 170 1.20 -5.67 0.44
C ILE A 170 0.41 -4.69 -0.40
N VAL A 171 1.08 -3.67 -0.92
CA VAL A 171 0.54 -2.67 -1.84
C VAL A 171 1.01 -3.01 -3.25
N PHE A 172 0.07 -3.08 -4.17
CA PHE A 172 0.30 -3.28 -5.59
C PHE A 172 -0.02 -1.99 -6.32
N VAL A 173 0.87 -1.54 -7.21
CA VAL A 173 0.67 -0.35 -8.04
C VAL A 173 1.03 -0.69 -9.47
N ALA A 174 0.16 -0.40 -10.41
CA ALA A 174 0.37 -0.56 -11.83
C ALA A 174 0.14 0.79 -12.52
N ALA A 175 0.96 1.06 -13.53
CA ALA A 175 0.73 2.11 -14.50
C ALA A 175 0.49 1.48 -15.86
N ASN A 176 -0.42 2.07 -16.63
CA ASN A 176 -0.79 1.62 -17.96
C ASN A 176 -0.73 2.79 -18.97
N ALA A 177 -0.72 2.47 -20.25
CA ALA A 177 -0.69 3.42 -21.37
C ALA A 177 -2.05 3.56 -22.07
N VAL A 178 -3.15 3.15 -21.43
CA VAL A 178 -4.47 3.19 -22.06
C VAL A 178 -4.96 4.62 -22.12
N ASP A 179 -5.12 5.13 -23.34
CA ASP A 179 -5.65 6.45 -23.65
C ASP A 179 -7.18 6.49 -23.45
N SER A 180 -7.61 6.76 -22.21
CA SER A 180 -9.01 6.76 -21.81
C SER A 180 -9.21 7.60 -20.54
N ASN A 181 -10.43 8.08 -20.31
CA ASN A 181 -10.83 8.65 -19.01
C ASN A 181 -11.55 7.64 -18.11
N THR A 182 -11.56 6.36 -18.49
CA THR A 182 -12.20 5.29 -17.72
C THR A 182 -11.19 4.53 -16.88
N SER A 183 -11.61 4.20 -15.65
CA SER A 183 -10.93 3.22 -14.78
C SER A 183 -10.60 1.94 -15.57
N GLN A 184 -9.38 1.43 -15.41
CA GLN A 184 -8.93 0.25 -16.16
C GLN A 184 -8.99 -1.03 -15.35
N ALA A 185 -8.49 -1.05 -14.11
CA ALA A 185 -8.55 -2.26 -13.29
C ALA A 185 -9.99 -2.70 -13.01
N THR A 186 -10.31 -3.94 -13.41
CA THR A 186 -11.63 -4.57 -13.19
C THR A 186 -11.71 -5.34 -11.87
N GLY A 187 -10.59 -5.42 -11.14
CA GLY A 187 -10.53 -5.99 -9.81
C GLY A 187 -9.09 -6.21 -9.36
N MET A 188 -8.61 -5.39 -8.42
CA MET A 188 -7.31 -5.58 -7.76
C MET A 188 -7.37 -6.59 -6.61
N ALA A 189 -8.43 -7.40 -6.57
CA ALA A 189 -8.98 -8.01 -5.37
C ALA A 189 -8.66 -9.52 -5.18
N ALA A 190 -7.81 -10.15 -6.01
CA ALA A 190 -7.78 -11.61 -6.10
C ALA A 190 -6.41 -12.29 -5.90
N ASN A 191 -5.50 -11.77 -5.07
CA ASN A 191 -4.36 -12.60 -4.66
C ASN A 191 -4.78 -13.57 -3.54
N ARG A 192 -5.08 -14.82 -3.91
CA ARG A 192 -5.48 -15.88 -2.96
C ARG A 192 -4.42 -16.23 -1.92
N ASN A 193 -3.17 -15.81 -2.11
CA ASN A 193 -2.08 -16.03 -1.14
C ASN A 193 -2.10 -15.00 -0.01
N LEU A 194 -2.90 -13.93 -0.12
CA LEU A 194 -3.03 -12.91 0.93
C LEU A 194 -4.08 -13.35 1.95
N THR A 195 -3.68 -13.30 3.22
CA THR A 195 -4.48 -13.75 4.36
C THR A 195 -4.36 -12.75 5.51
N ARG A 196 -5.45 -12.57 6.29
CA ARG A 196 -5.44 -11.85 7.57
C ARG A 196 -5.42 -12.85 8.69
N ASN A 197 -4.70 -12.52 9.76
CA ASN A 197 -4.98 -13.10 11.06
C ASN A 197 -6.30 -12.53 11.61
N VAL A 198 -7.18 -13.41 12.09
CA VAL A 198 -8.47 -13.04 12.71
C VAL A 198 -8.51 -13.46 14.20
N GLY A 199 -7.35 -13.68 14.82
CA GLY A 199 -7.18 -14.17 16.20
C GLY A 199 -6.94 -15.69 16.27
N ILE A 200 -7.11 -16.30 17.46
CA ILE A 200 -6.98 -17.75 17.74
C ILE A 200 -7.67 -18.66 16.71
N SER A 201 -8.75 -18.20 16.08
CA SER A 201 -9.60 -19.02 15.20
C SER A 201 -9.08 -19.20 13.78
N GLY A 202 -7.92 -18.63 13.41
CA GLY A 202 -7.20 -18.91 12.16
C GLY A 202 -6.99 -17.71 11.22
N THR A 203 -6.58 -18.02 9.99
CA THR A 203 -6.35 -17.05 8.91
C THR A 203 -7.53 -17.00 7.94
N GLU A 204 -8.00 -15.81 7.58
CA GLU A 204 -8.99 -15.62 6.52
C GLU A 204 -8.30 -15.14 5.23
N THR A 205 -8.70 -15.64 4.07
CA THR A 205 -8.23 -15.08 2.78
C THR A 205 -8.81 -13.67 2.60
N ILE A 206 -7.94 -12.67 2.46
CA ILE A 206 -8.40 -11.29 2.24
C ILE A 206 -8.59 -11.05 0.76
N VAL A 207 -9.76 -10.53 0.42
CA VAL A 207 -10.02 -9.84 -0.84
C VAL A 207 -9.40 -8.45 -0.74
N ALA A 208 -8.40 -8.15 -1.58
CA ALA A 208 -7.69 -6.87 -1.53
C ALA A 208 -8.69 -5.71 -1.50
N ASN A 209 -8.57 -4.83 -0.51
CA ASN A 209 -9.56 -3.79 -0.28
C ASN A 209 -9.15 -2.53 -1.06
N SER A 210 -10.10 -2.00 -1.83
CA SER A 210 -10.04 -0.77 -2.62
C SER A 210 -9.23 -0.80 -3.92
N ILE A 211 -9.91 -0.37 -4.98
CA ILE A 211 -9.34 -0.05 -6.29
C ILE A 211 -9.08 1.46 -6.29
N ILE A 212 -7.81 1.82 -6.19
CA ILE A 212 -7.37 3.07 -6.79
C ILE A 212 -7.36 2.80 -8.28
N SER A 213 -8.14 3.55 -9.05
CA SER A 213 -7.99 3.56 -10.49
C SER A 213 -8.34 4.93 -11.01
N GLY A 214 -7.55 5.38 -11.98
CA GLY A 214 -7.96 6.46 -12.85
C GLY A 214 -6.99 6.59 -13.99
N ASN A 215 -7.57 6.89 -15.14
CA ASN A 215 -6.86 7.16 -16.37
C ASN A 215 -7.18 8.55 -16.87
N THR A 216 -6.31 9.05 -17.74
CA THR A 216 -6.52 10.27 -18.50
C THR A 216 -6.37 9.99 -19.99
N ASN A 217 -7.11 10.74 -20.80
CA ASN A 217 -6.86 10.87 -22.23
C ASN A 217 -6.09 12.15 -22.60
N SER A 218 -5.45 12.78 -21.62
CA SER A 218 -4.54 13.91 -21.87
C SER A 218 -3.25 13.40 -22.50
N GLY A 219 -2.71 14.13 -23.47
CA GLY A 219 -1.46 13.76 -24.14
C GLY A 219 -1.61 12.42 -24.89
N THR A 220 -0.74 11.45 -24.60
CA THR A 220 -0.86 10.06 -25.10
C THR A 220 -1.71 9.16 -24.20
N GLY A 221 -2.25 9.71 -23.11
CA GLY A 221 -3.02 9.01 -22.12
C GLY A 221 -2.27 7.93 -21.34
N GLY A 222 -2.97 7.37 -20.36
CA GLY A 222 -2.45 6.40 -19.40
C GLY A 222 -3.14 6.52 -18.05
N GLY A 223 -2.70 5.72 -17.09
CA GLY A 223 -3.34 5.72 -15.77
C GLY A 223 -2.59 4.98 -14.69
N ILE A 224 -3.15 5.06 -13.50
CA ILE A 224 -2.64 4.44 -12.28
C ILE A 224 -3.74 3.56 -11.70
N ASP A 225 -3.38 2.33 -11.38
CA ASP A 225 -4.21 1.37 -10.69
C ASP A 225 -3.46 0.88 -9.45
N ALA A 226 -4.08 0.91 -8.27
CA ALA A 226 -3.46 0.39 -7.05
C ALA A 226 -4.46 -0.31 -6.12
N GLY A 227 -3.96 -1.26 -5.36
CA GLY A 227 -4.72 -2.06 -4.41
C GLY A 227 -3.82 -2.63 -3.34
N CYS A 228 -4.41 -3.20 -2.29
CA CYS A 228 -3.61 -3.77 -1.20
C CYS A 228 -4.30 -4.93 -0.48
N GLY A 229 -3.51 -5.83 0.08
CA GLY A 229 -3.99 -6.92 0.92
C GLY A 229 -2.93 -7.39 1.91
N ASN A 230 -3.34 -7.99 3.00
CA ASN A 230 -2.44 -8.38 4.07
C ASN A 230 -1.85 -9.78 3.84
N LEU A 231 -0.61 -9.96 4.27
CA LEU A 231 0.05 -11.25 4.33
C LEU A 231 0.31 -11.58 5.80
N ALA A 232 -0.46 -12.53 6.34
CA ALA A 232 -0.44 -12.87 7.77
C ALA A 232 0.89 -13.47 8.22
N ALA A 233 1.41 -14.46 7.47
CA ALA A 233 2.68 -15.11 7.77
C ALA A 233 3.78 -14.56 6.86
N ALA A 234 4.98 -14.32 7.42
CA ALA A 234 6.14 -13.95 6.62
C ALA A 234 6.39 -15.01 5.53
N GLY A 235 6.69 -14.58 4.31
CA GLY A 235 6.94 -15.49 3.20
C GLY A 235 6.59 -14.91 1.84
N SER A 236 6.45 -15.79 0.86
CA SER A 236 6.17 -15.39 -0.52
C SER A 236 4.73 -14.90 -0.68
N THR A 237 4.54 -13.75 -1.33
CA THR A 237 3.22 -13.28 -1.77
C THR A 237 2.67 -14.11 -2.95
N GLY A 238 3.53 -14.94 -3.57
CA GLY A 238 3.30 -15.50 -4.88
C GLY A 238 3.12 -14.42 -5.96
N THR A 239 2.81 -14.87 -7.18
CA THR A 239 2.50 -13.98 -8.30
C THR A 239 1.05 -13.52 -8.21
N PHE A 240 0.83 -12.21 -8.34
CA PHE A 240 -0.50 -11.62 -8.42
C PHE A 240 -0.74 -11.02 -9.81
N LYS A 241 -1.98 -11.14 -10.30
CA LYS A 241 -2.41 -10.58 -11.59
C LYS A 241 -3.75 -9.88 -11.43
N THR A 242 -3.94 -8.79 -12.15
CA THR A 242 -5.23 -8.11 -12.26
C THR A 242 -5.66 -7.97 -13.72
N SER A 243 -6.96 -8.06 -13.96
CA SER A 243 -7.54 -7.87 -15.28
C SER A 243 -7.86 -6.39 -15.51
N MET A 244 -7.57 -5.91 -16.72
CA MET A 244 -7.76 -4.55 -17.18
C MET A 244 -8.87 -4.49 -18.24
N THR A 245 -9.65 -3.42 -18.26
CA THR A 245 -10.76 -3.22 -19.19
C THR A 245 -10.24 -3.05 -20.62
N GLY A 246 -9.25 -2.18 -20.80
CA GLY A 246 -8.55 -1.95 -22.05
C GLY A 246 -7.23 -2.71 -22.12
N SER A 247 -6.74 -2.89 -23.35
CA SER A 247 -5.40 -3.43 -23.58
C SER A 247 -4.35 -2.32 -23.53
N SER A 248 -3.33 -2.47 -22.69
CA SER A 248 -2.16 -1.60 -22.71
C SER A 248 -1.02 -2.27 -23.47
N ALA A 249 -0.26 -1.49 -24.23
CA ALA A 249 0.94 -1.97 -24.93
C ALA A 249 2.07 -2.34 -23.96
N ASN A 250 2.16 -1.60 -22.86
CA ASN A 250 3.13 -1.82 -21.80
C ASN A 250 2.51 -1.53 -20.43
N TYR A 251 3.07 -2.14 -19.39
CA TYR A 251 2.78 -1.82 -18.00
C TYR A 251 4.07 -1.55 -17.23
N ALA A 252 3.95 -0.80 -16.15
CA ALA A 252 5.00 -0.61 -15.17
C ALA A 252 4.40 -0.86 -13.78
N GLU A 253 4.96 -1.81 -13.03
CA GLU A 253 4.34 -2.34 -11.82
C GLU A 253 5.29 -2.34 -10.63
N MET A 254 4.72 -2.16 -9.44
CA MET A 254 5.44 -2.25 -8.18
C MET A 254 4.63 -3.02 -7.13
N SER A 255 5.36 -3.74 -6.28
CA SER A 255 4.87 -4.35 -5.05
C SER A 255 5.66 -3.79 -3.86
N ILE A 256 4.97 -3.37 -2.80
CA ILE A 256 5.56 -2.77 -1.59
C ILE A 256 4.98 -3.45 -0.35
N ALA A 257 5.82 -4.03 0.51
CA ALA A 257 5.39 -4.67 1.76
C ALA A 257 5.56 -3.71 2.95
N LEU A 258 4.48 -3.07 3.39
CA LEU A 258 4.46 -2.20 4.57
C LEU A 258 4.51 -3.00 5.87
N LYS A 259 5.39 -2.61 6.79
CA LYS A 259 5.62 -3.29 8.06
C LYS A 259 4.60 -2.89 9.13
N PRO A 260 4.07 -3.84 9.91
CA PRO A 260 3.25 -3.55 11.09
C PRO A 260 4.05 -2.82 12.17
N PRO A 261 3.40 -2.19 13.17
CA PRO A 261 4.10 -1.65 14.33
C PRO A 261 4.75 -2.80 15.11
N VAL A 262 5.85 -2.52 15.81
CA VAL A 262 6.43 -3.50 16.72
C VAL A 262 5.42 -3.78 17.83
N THR A 263 5.02 -5.04 18.00
CA THR A 263 4.16 -5.46 19.11
C THR A 263 4.91 -5.23 20.41
N VAL A 264 4.45 -4.29 21.24
CA VAL A 264 4.93 -4.17 22.61
C VAL A 264 4.15 -5.18 23.43
N ASP A 265 4.85 -6.17 23.98
CA ASP A 265 4.26 -7.07 24.98
C ASP A 265 3.95 -6.25 26.22
N VAL A 266 2.67 -5.99 26.51
CA VAL A 266 2.28 -5.51 27.84
C VAL A 266 2.20 -6.72 28.77
N ALA A 267 3.34 -7.38 28.94
CA ALA A 267 3.59 -8.18 30.12
C ALA A 267 3.68 -7.19 31.30
N GLY A 268 2.53 -6.78 31.83
CA GLY A 268 2.48 -6.19 33.16
C GLY A 268 3.12 -7.20 34.13
N PRO A 269 3.99 -6.77 35.07
CA PRO A 269 4.58 -7.70 36.03
C PRO A 269 3.47 -8.41 36.79
N SER A 270 3.47 -9.73 36.71
CA SER A 270 2.53 -10.65 37.34
C SER A 270 2.48 -10.42 38.86
N ARG A 271 1.44 -9.74 39.35
CA ARG A 271 1.15 -9.66 40.80
C ARG A 271 0.17 -10.76 41.18
N PHE A 272 0.68 -11.99 41.31
CA PHE A 272 0.02 -13.02 42.09
C PHE A 272 0.21 -12.68 43.58
N LEU A 273 -0.70 -11.86 44.13
CA LEU A 273 -0.81 -11.68 45.57
C LEU A 273 -1.59 -12.88 46.14
N PHE A 274 -0.86 -13.92 46.53
CA PHE A 274 -1.41 -14.91 47.46
C PHE A 274 -1.56 -14.24 48.83
N PHE A 275 -2.78 -13.82 49.17
CA PHE A 275 -3.19 -13.74 50.56
C PHE A 275 -3.69 -15.13 50.96
N PHE A 276 -2.87 -15.86 51.71
CA PHE A 276 -3.38 -16.92 52.58
C PHE A 276 -3.72 -16.30 53.95
N PRO A 277 -4.72 -16.85 54.65
CA PRO A 277 -5.39 -16.21 55.78
C PRO A 277 -4.49 -15.98 57.00
#